data_AF-A0A962AP81-F1
#
_entry.id   AF-A0A962AP81-F1
#
_cell.length_a   1.000
_cell.length_b   1.000
_cell.length_c   1.000
_cell.angle_alpha   90.00
_cell.angle_beta   90.00
_cell.angle_gamma   90.00
#
_symmetry.space_group_name_H-M   'P 1'
#
loop_
_entity.id
_entity.type
_entity.pdbx_description
1 polymer ?
#
loop_
_entity_poly.entity_id
_entity_poly.type
_entity_poly.pdbx_seq_one_letter_code
_entity_poly.pdbx_strand_id
1 'polypeptide(L)'
;ELPSAAASADAGDEPTEMFEILAAPRGAPDDLAKLHGVGPQLVKKLNDGGIFHFWQIAAMKPEDAAKVDADLKLNGRIERDGWISQARGFLAA
;
A
#
# COMPACT_ATOMS: atom_id res chain seq x y z
N GLU A 1 -11.24 -0.78 -40.50
CA GLU A 1 -10.78 -1.41 -39.25
C GLU A 1 -11.19 -0.50 -38.11
N LEU A 2 -11.96 -1.01 -37.16
CA LEU A 2 -12.44 -0.27 -36.00
C LEU A 2 -11.46 -0.53 -34.85
N PRO A 3 -10.77 0.49 -34.30
CA PRO A 3 -10.09 0.32 -33.02
C PRO A 3 -11.13 0.30 -31.89
N SER A 4 -10.94 -0.66 -31.00
CA SER A 4 -11.79 -1.01 -29.85
C SER A 4 -11.97 0.16 -28.86
N ALA A 5 -13.22 0.35 -28.43
CA ALA A 5 -13.64 1.13 -27.26
C ALA A 5 -12.99 0.55 -25.98
N ALA A 6 -12.36 1.34 -25.10
CA ALA A 6 -12.89 2.22 -24.05
C ALA A 6 -13.07 1.52 -22.68
N ALA A 7 -12.31 1.97 -21.68
CA ALA A 7 -12.73 2.05 -20.27
C ALA A 7 -11.85 3.07 -19.50
N SER A 8 -12.43 4.27 -19.37
CA SER A 8 -12.29 5.31 -18.34
C SER A 8 -10.91 5.75 -17.83
N ALA A 9 -10.59 7.00 -18.19
CA ALA A 9 -10.00 7.96 -17.26
C ALA A 9 -10.96 8.21 -16.08
N ASP A 10 -10.41 8.29 -14.86
CA ASP A 10 -10.89 9.22 -13.85
C ASP A 10 -9.69 9.94 -13.24
N ALA A 11 -9.92 11.23 -13.00
CA ALA A 11 -8.91 12.25 -12.81
C ALA A 11 -8.41 12.29 -11.35
N GLY A 12 -7.11 12.53 -11.24
CA GLY A 12 -6.42 12.84 -10.00
C GLY A 12 -5.09 13.53 -10.34
N ASP A 13 -5.18 14.63 -11.08
CA ASP A 13 -4.08 15.57 -11.30
C ASP A 13 -3.76 16.27 -9.98
N GLU A 14 -2.90 15.65 -9.17
CA GLU A 14 -1.89 16.33 -8.36
C GLU A 14 -0.69 15.37 -8.24
N PRO A 15 0.55 15.78 -8.56
CA PRO A 15 1.74 14.96 -8.32
C PRO A 15 2.09 15.03 -6.82
N THR A 16 1.26 14.42 -5.97
CA THR A 16 1.41 14.52 -4.51
C THR A 16 1.89 13.21 -3.92
N GLU A 17 3.02 12.67 -4.37
CA GLU A 17 3.67 11.47 -3.78
C GLU A 17 2.65 10.44 -3.26
N MET A 18 1.72 10.07 -4.15
CA MET A 18 0.45 9.46 -3.76
C MET A 18 0.71 7.99 -3.44
N PHE A 19 0.18 7.52 -2.31
CA PHE A 19 0.04 6.11 -2.03
C PHE A 19 -0.69 5.42 -3.20
N GLU A 20 0.06 4.78 -4.09
CA GLU A 20 -0.49 4.06 -5.24
C GLU A 20 -0.78 2.60 -4.84
N ILE A 21 -2.06 2.24 -4.90
CA ILE A 21 -2.50 0.85 -4.86
C ILE A 21 -2.22 0.24 -6.23
N LEU A 22 -1.33 -0.75 -6.28
CA LEU A 22 -0.95 -1.40 -7.53
C LEU A 22 -1.86 -2.60 -7.78
N ALA A 23 -2.37 -2.74 -9.00
CA ALA A 23 -3.12 -3.95 -9.40
C ALA A 23 -2.22 -5.20 -9.52
N ALA A 24 -0.90 -5.01 -9.63
CA ALA A 24 0.10 -6.07 -9.66
C ALA A 24 1.41 -5.60 -9.02
N PRO A 25 2.17 -6.46 -8.35
CA PRO A 25 3.47 -6.10 -7.78
C PRO A 25 4.39 -5.63 -8.90
N ARG A 26 4.97 -4.43 -8.75
CA ARG A 26 5.87 -3.85 -9.75
C ARG A 26 7.29 -4.37 -9.47
N GLY A 27 7.47 -5.67 -9.68
CA GLY A 27 8.72 -6.39 -9.37
C GLY A 27 8.52 -7.46 -8.30
N ALA A 28 9.58 -7.74 -7.53
CA ALA A 28 9.51 -8.69 -6.43
C ALA A 28 8.78 -8.04 -5.23
N PRO A 29 7.65 -8.60 -4.76
CA PRO A 29 6.99 -8.08 -3.57
C PRO A 29 7.94 -8.12 -2.37
N ASP A 30 7.89 -7.07 -1.55
CA ASP A 30 8.64 -7.03 -0.32
C ASP A 30 8.01 -7.93 0.74
N ASP A 31 8.86 -8.35 1.68
CA ASP A 31 8.45 -9.19 2.78
C ASP A 31 7.81 -8.34 3.89
N LEU A 32 6.59 -7.85 3.65
CA LEU A 32 5.84 -6.99 4.58
C LEU A 32 5.73 -7.60 5.99
N ALA A 33 5.86 -8.93 6.11
CA ALA A 33 5.92 -9.67 7.38
C ALA A 33 7.13 -9.29 8.26
N LYS A 34 8.14 -8.59 7.73
CA LYS A 34 9.26 -8.02 8.50
C LYS A 34 8.85 -6.84 9.37
N LEU A 35 7.73 -6.18 9.06
CA LEU A 35 7.18 -5.13 9.91
C LEU A 35 6.63 -5.74 11.19
N HIS A 36 6.89 -5.08 12.32
CA HIS A 36 6.46 -5.60 13.60
C HIS A 36 4.93 -5.53 13.68
N GLY A 37 4.29 -6.62 14.09
CA GLY A 37 2.83 -6.71 14.12
C GLY A 37 2.17 -6.97 12.76
N VAL A 38 2.91 -7.03 11.65
CA VAL A 38 2.41 -7.54 10.36
C VAL A 38 2.57 -9.06 10.32
N GLY A 39 1.47 -9.76 10.59
CA GLY A 39 1.43 -11.22 10.41
C GLY A 39 1.21 -11.63 8.94
N PRO A 40 1.42 -12.92 8.59
CA PRO A 40 1.22 -13.43 7.22
C PRO A 40 -0.22 -13.22 6.71
N GLN A 41 -1.21 -13.19 7.60
CA GLN A 41 -2.59 -12.87 7.23
C GLN A 41 -2.77 -11.40 6.81
N LEU A 42 -2.05 -10.48 7.45
CA LEU A 42 -2.09 -9.07 7.13
C LEU A 42 -1.37 -8.81 5.80
N VAL A 43 -0.22 -9.44 5.60
CA VAL A 43 0.48 -9.41 4.30
C VAL A 43 -0.45 -9.84 3.18
N LYS A 44 -1.21 -10.93 3.37
CA LYS A 44 -2.18 -11.38 2.37
C LYS A 44 -3.26 -10.33 2.08
N LYS A 45 -3.80 -9.67 3.11
CA LYS A 45 -4.77 -8.57 2.95
C LYS A 45 -4.19 -7.35 2.24
N LEU A 46 -2.97 -6.97 2.59
CA LEU A 46 -2.25 -5.86 1.96
C LEU A 46 -2.01 -6.17 0.48
N ASN A 47 -1.52 -7.37 0.17
CA ASN A 47 -1.34 -7.83 -1.22
C ASN A 47 -2.66 -7.90 -2.00
N ASP A 48 -3.74 -8.35 -1.37
CA ASP A 48 -5.09 -8.36 -1.97
C ASP A 48 -5.58 -6.92 -2.25
N GLY A 49 -5.26 -5.99 -1.35
CA GLY A 49 -5.46 -4.55 -1.50
C GLY A 49 -4.39 -3.83 -2.32
N GLY A 50 -3.52 -4.55 -3.05
CA GLY A 50 -2.54 -3.97 -3.97
C GLY A 50 -1.29 -3.33 -3.34
N ILE A 51 -1.02 -3.60 -2.08
CA ILE A 51 0.15 -3.16 -1.32
C ILE A 51 1.12 -4.34 -1.22
N PHE A 52 2.20 -4.27 -1.99
CA PHE A 52 3.20 -5.32 -2.11
C PHE A 52 4.58 -4.89 -1.60
N HIS A 53 4.81 -3.59 -1.42
CA HIS A 53 6.15 -3.04 -1.16
C HIS A 53 6.23 -2.17 0.08
N PHE A 54 7.42 -2.11 0.70
CA PHE A 54 7.65 -1.21 1.84
C PHE A 54 7.53 0.26 1.43
N TRP A 55 7.94 0.63 0.22
CA TRP A 55 7.85 2.01 -0.27
C TRP A 55 6.41 2.50 -0.37
N GLN A 56 5.44 1.62 -0.66
CA GLN A 56 4.02 1.98 -0.65
C GLN A 56 3.57 2.34 0.78
N ILE A 57 3.94 1.53 1.77
CA ILE A 57 3.62 1.79 3.19
C ILE A 57 4.36 3.04 3.70
N ALA A 58 5.60 3.24 3.29
CA ALA A 58 6.39 4.42 3.67
C ALA A 58 5.89 5.73 3.04
N ALA A 59 5.27 5.63 1.86
CA ALA A 59 4.60 6.72 1.15
C ALA A 59 3.17 6.98 1.66
N MET A 60 2.57 6.05 2.42
CA MET A 60 1.28 6.31 3.06
C MET A 60 1.38 7.51 4.00
N LYS A 61 0.41 8.42 3.86
CA LYS A 61 0.15 9.45 4.86
C LYS A 61 -0.62 8.83 6.03
N PRO A 62 -0.60 9.44 7.23
CA PRO A 62 -1.40 8.97 8.36
C PRO A 62 -2.90 8.86 8.02
N GLU A 63 -3.40 9.74 7.16
CA GLU A 63 -4.79 9.71 6.68
C GLU A 63 -5.07 8.47 5.81
N ASP A 64 -4.15 8.08 4.94
CA ASP A 64 -4.28 6.90 4.08
C ASP A 64 -4.07 5.61 4.87
N ALA A 65 -3.12 5.61 5.80
CA ALA A 65 -2.94 4.52 6.75
C ALA A 65 -4.21 4.27 7.57
N ALA A 66 -4.88 5.31 8.06
CA ALA A 66 -6.15 5.19 8.78
C ALA A 66 -7.26 4.63 7.88
N LYS A 67 -7.33 5.06 6.60
CA LYS A 67 -8.28 4.51 5.61
C LYS A 67 -8.01 3.03 5.33
N VAL A 68 -6.76 2.66 5.05
CA VAL A 68 -6.35 1.27 4.79
C VAL A 68 -6.57 0.41 6.03
N ASP A 69 -6.30 0.94 7.22
CA ASP A 69 -6.58 0.24 8.48
C ASP A 69 -8.08 -0.04 8.66
N ALA A 70 -8.93 0.95 8.38
CA ALA A 70 -10.38 0.81 8.45
C ALA A 70 -10.92 -0.17 7.38
N ASP A 71 -10.45 -0.05 6.15
CA ASP A 71 -10.86 -0.87 5.00
C ASP A 71 -10.48 -2.35 5.20
N LEU A 72 -9.23 -2.60 5.58
CA LEU A 72 -8.71 -3.96 5.83
C LEU A 72 -9.04 -4.49 7.24
N LYS A 73 -9.73 -3.68 8.06
CA LYS A 73 -10.08 -3.95 9.46
C LYS A 73 -8.87 -4.40 10.27
N LEU A 74 -7.81 -3.62 10.21
CA LEU A 74 -6.53 -3.89 10.88
C LEU A 74 -6.54 -3.44 12.35
N ASN A 75 -7.52 -2.62 12.74
CA ASN A 75 -7.82 -2.24 14.12
C ASN A 75 -6.74 -1.34 14.74
N GLY A 76 -6.37 -0.29 14.02
CA GLY A 76 -5.34 0.68 14.33
C GLY A 76 -3.92 0.14 14.25
N ARG A 77 -3.68 -1.04 13.66
CA ARG A 77 -2.35 -1.68 13.68
C ARG A 77 -1.32 -0.91 12.88
N ILE A 78 -1.70 -0.30 11.75
CA ILE A 78 -0.74 0.44 10.92
C ILE A 78 -0.07 1.56 11.73
N GLU A 79 -0.87 2.32 12.50
CA GLU A 79 -0.39 3.42 13.33
C GLU A 79 0.19 2.93 14.67
N ARG A 80 -0.49 2.00 15.34
CA ARG A 80 -0.09 1.47 16.66
C ARG A 80 1.27 0.78 16.62
N ASP A 81 1.49 -0.01 15.58
CA ASP A 81 2.76 -0.71 15.36
C ASP A 81 3.74 0.12 14.51
N GLY A 82 3.32 1.30 14.01
CA GLY A 82 4.19 2.28 13.36
C GLY A 82 4.77 1.81 12.03
N TRP A 83 3.99 1.09 11.22
CA TRP A 83 4.47 0.43 10.00
C TRP A 83 5.08 1.41 9.00
N ILE A 84 4.56 2.64 8.88
CA ILE A 84 5.11 3.68 7.99
C ILE A 84 6.57 3.98 8.36
N SER A 85 6.84 4.21 9.64
CA SER A 85 8.19 4.50 10.14
C SER A 85 9.13 3.30 9.99
N GLN A 86 8.64 2.09 10.24
CA GLN A 86 9.43 0.87 10.04
C GLN A 86 9.74 0.64 8.56
N ALA A 87 8.76 0.82 7.68
CA ALA A 87 8.91 0.67 6.24
C ALA A 87 9.94 1.67 5.69
N ARG A 88 9.93 2.92 6.14
CA ARG A 88 10.98 3.90 5.84
C ARG A 88 12.37 3.41 6.28
N GLY A 89 12.46 2.78 7.45
CA GLY A 89 13.70 2.15 7.92
C GLY A 89 14.19 1.02 7.01
N PHE A 90 13.29 0.19 6.48
CA PHE A 90 13.63 -0.88 5.54
C PHE A 90 14.02 -0.38 4.14
N LEU A 91 13.59 0.81 3.74
CA LEU A 91 13.97 1.41 2.45
C LEU A 91 15.30 2.15 2.50
N ALA A 92 15.69 2.63 3.68
CA ALA A 92 16.96 3.28 3.91
C ALA A 92 18.12 2.31 4.17
N ALA A 93 17.83 1.00 4.28
CA ALA A 93 18.78 -0.08 4.55
C ALA A 93 19.13 -0.83 3.26
#